data_AF-A0A518CX04-F1
#
_entry.id   AF-A0A518CX04-F1
#
_cell.length_a   1.000
_cell.length_b   1.000
_cell.length_c   1.000
_cell.angle_alpha   90.00
_cell.angle_beta   90.00
_cell.angle_gamma   90.00
#
_symmetry.space_group_name_H-M   'P 1'
#
loop_
_entity.id
_entity.type
_entity.pdbx_description
1 polymer ?
#
loop_
_entity_poly.entity_id
_entity_poly.type
_entity_poly.pdbx_seq_one_letter_code
_entity_poly.pdbx_strand_id
1 'polypeptide(L)'
;MAEFWTELLDPTRHKDFMADICPDGGARVDGPAGHRPVYFVRECGFTFQFQSIEQLDEAVRYFGVSVHPSSRLPNDTFEHWYQRWFERLPAGLTARPKAERILRALRRARRAFTS
;
A
#
# COMPACT_ATOMS: atom_id res chain seq x y z
N MET A 1 -0.60 -18.65 4.92
CA MET A 1 -1.00 -17.81 6.07
C MET A 1 -0.52 -16.40 5.79
N ALA A 2 -1.13 -15.40 6.41
CA ALA A 2 -0.65 -14.02 6.30
C ALA A 2 0.68 -13.90 7.02
N GLU A 3 1.70 -13.44 6.30
CA GLU A 3 3.03 -13.17 6.83
C GLU A 3 3.22 -11.65 6.89
N PHE A 4 3.78 -11.14 7.97
CA PHE A 4 4.13 -9.75 8.10
C PHE A 4 5.46 -9.64 8.84
N TRP A 5 6.31 -8.74 8.38
CA TRP A 5 7.64 -8.54 8.94
C TRP A 5 8.06 -7.08 8.76
N THR A 6 9.10 -6.68 9.47
CA THR A 6 9.72 -5.36 9.38
C THR A 6 11.14 -5.49 8.86
N GLU A 7 11.54 -4.58 7.98
CA GLU A 7 12.94 -4.44 7.54
C GLU A 7 13.38 -2.99 7.74
N LEU A 8 14.68 -2.78 7.90
CA LEU A 8 15.23 -1.43 7.92
C LEU A 8 15.18 -0.84 6.51
N LEU A 9 14.86 0.45 6.40
CA LEU A 9 14.76 1.14 5.12
C LEU A 9 16.06 1.03 4.32
N ASP A 10 16.00 0.36 3.18
CA ASP A 10 17.05 0.35 2.17
C ASP A 10 16.54 1.10 0.93
N PRO A 11 16.99 2.33 0.67
CA PRO A 11 16.50 3.16 -0.44
C PRO A 11 16.82 2.57 -1.83
N THR A 12 17.70 1.57 -1.92
CA THR A 12 17.98 0.87 -3.18
C THR A 12 17.01 -0.28 -3.46
N ARG A 13 16.46 -0.90 -2.40
CA ARG A 13 15.56 -2.06 -2.49
C ARG A 13 14.10 -1.69 -2.26
N HIS A 14 13.84 -0.66 -1.45
CA HIS A 14 12.52 -0.28 -0.99
C HIS A 14 11.95 0.87 -1.81
N LYS A 15 10.68 0.72 -2.21
CA LYS A 15 9.92 1.74 -2.93
C LYS A 15 8.67 2.11 -2.14
N ASP A 16 8.20 3.34 -2.32
CA ASP A 16 6.90 3.76 -1.82
C ASP A 16 5.83 3.58 -2.88
N PHE A 17 5.04 2.51 -2.75
CA PHE A 17 3.96 2.23 -3.69
C PHE A 17 2.74 3.12 -3.48
N MET A 18 2.62 3.79 -2.33
CA MET A 18 1.47 4.61 -1.95
C MET A 18 1.68 6.12 -2.15
N ALA A 19 2.85 6.53 -2.65
CA ALA A 19 3.09 7.93 -3.00
C ALA A 19 2.21 8.39 -4.18
N ASP A 20 1.59 9.57 -4.02
CA ASP A 20 0.67 10.17 -5.00
C ASP A 20 1.35 10.56 -6.33
N ILE A 21 2.66 10.84 -6.30
CA ILE A 21 3.45 11.21 -7.48
C ILE A 21 4.34 10.02 -7.86
N CYS A 22 3.88 9.19 -8.80
CA CYS A 22 4.57 7.95 -9.18
C CYS A 22 4.29 7.53 -10.63
N PRO A 23 5.14 7.92 -11.59
CA PRO A 23 4.99 7.49 -12.98
C PRO A 23 5.28 5.98 -13.19
N ASP A 24 6.12 5.36 -12.34
CA ASP A 24 6.74 4.05 -12.66
C ASP A 24 6.57 2.95 -11.60
N GLY A 25 5.43 2.92 -10.88
CA GLY A 25 5.17 1.82 -9.95
C GLY A 25 5.89 1.94 -8.60
N GLY A 26 6.08 3.16 -8.10
CA GLY A 26 6.47 3.46 -6.71
C GLY A 26 7.57 4.52 -6.62
N ALA A 27 7.45 5.45 -5.67
CA ALA A 27 8.37 6.56 -5.50
C ALA A 27 9.64 6.05 -4.82
N ARG A 28 10.77 6.70 -5.13
CA ARG A 28 11.97 6.52 -4.33
C ARG A 28 11.68 7.08 -2.94
N VAL A 29 12.08 6.33 -1.92
CA VAL A 29 11.98 6.81 -0.54
C VAL A 29 13.20 7.67 -0.27
N ASP A 30 13.00 8.97 -0.19
CA ASP A 30 14.04 9.90 0.24
C ASP A 30 14.29 9.75 1.75
N GLY A 31 15.50 9.34 2.10
CA GLY A 31 15.94 9.24 3.50
C GLY A 31 17.22 8.43 3.68
N PRO A 32 17.96 8.67 4.78
CA PRO A 32 19.13 7.86 5.10
C PRO A 32 18.72 6.41 5.32
N ALA A 33 19.44 5.49 4.68
CA ALA A 33 19.27 4.06 4.88
C ALA A 33 19.37 3.70 6.37
N GLY A 34 18.53 2.79 6.85
CA GLY A 34 18.59 2.27 8.21
C GLY A 34 17.92 3.10 9.30
N HIS A 35 17.40 4.29 9.01
CA HIS A 35 16.79 5.15 10.05
C HIS A 35 15.33 4.82 10.36
N ARG A 36 14.60 4.18 9.45
CA ARG A 36 13.16 3.95 9.58
C ARG A 36 12.81 2.49 9.27
N PRO A 37 11.90 1.86 10.03
CA PRO A 37 11.37 0.55 9.69
C PRO A 37 10.40 0.66 8.51
N VAL A 38 10.45 -0.33 7.63
CA VAL A 38 9.52 -0.56 6.53
C VAL A 38 8.72 -1.80 6.86
N TYR A 39 7.41 -1.72 6.63
CA TYR A 39 6.46 -2.74 7.02
C TYR A 39 6.03 -3.53 5.80
N PHE A 40 6.14 -4.85 5.88
CA PHE A 40 5.74 -5.75 4.81
C PHE A 40 4.59 -6.63 5.26
N VAL A 41 3.65 -6.86 4.34
CA VAL A 41 2.52 -7.78 4.53
C VAL A 41 2.36 -8.62 3.28
N ARG A 42 2.46 -9.95 3.42
CA ARG A 42 2.25 -10.91 2.34
C ARG A 42 0.98 -11.72 2.59
N GLU A 43 0.04 -11.67 1.65
CA GLU A 43 -1.19 -12.47 1.67
C GLU A 43 -1.70 -12.73 0.24
N CYS A 44 -2.31 -13.89 0.02
CA CYS A 44 -2.89 -14.27 -1.30
C CYS A 44 -1.90 -14.21 -2.48
N GLY A 45 -0.58 -14.32 -2.23
CA GLY A 45 0.47 -14.22 -3.25
C GLY A 45 0.89 -12.79 -3.59
N PHE A 46 0.34 -11.80 -2.89
CA PHE A 46 0.71 -10.39 -3.03
C PHE A 46 1.54 -9.94 -1.84
N THR A 47 2.55 -9.13 -2.11
CA THR A 47 3.37 -8.47 -1.09
C THR A 47 3.07 -6.99 -1.11
N PHE A 48 2.59 -6.48 0.02
CA PHE A 48 2.40 -5.06 0.28
C PHE A 48 3.60 -4.54 1.05
N GLN A 49 4.03 -3.34 0.68
CA GLN A 49 5.13 -2.62 1.30
C GLN A 49 4.61 -1.25 1.75
N PHE A 50 4.82 -0.92 3.02
CA PHE A 50 4.41 0.34 3.63
C PHE A 50 5.61 1.02 4.29
N GLN A 51 5.79 2.30 4.03
CA GLN A 51 6.84 3.14 4.60
C GLN A 51 6.41 3.78 5.93
N SER A 52 5.12 3.77 6.24
CA SER A 52 4.57 4.27 7.50
C SER A 52 3.36 3.45 7.97
N ILE A 53 3.04 3.57 9.26
CA ILE A 53 1.81 3.00 9.82
C ILE A 53 0.57 3.68 9.23
N GLU A 54 0.68 4.97 8.87
CA GLU A 54 -0.42 5.73 8.25
C GLU A 54 -0.81 5.14 6.89
N GLN A 55 0.18 4.74 6.08
CA GLN A 55 -0.06 4.03 4.81
C GLN A 55 -0.76 2.69 5.02
N LEU A 56 -0.36 1.96 6.06
CA LEU A 56 -1.03 0.72 6.44
C LEU A 56 -2.49 0.98 6.88
N ASP A 57 -2.73 2.06 7.62
CA ASP A 57 -4.07 2.48 8.03
C ASP A 57 -4.95 2.89 6.83
N GLU A 58 -4.37 3.59 5.85
CA GLU A 58 -5.03 3.93 4.60
C GLU A 58 -5.42 2.68 3.80
N ALA A 59 -4.51 1.70 3.69
CA ALA A 59 -4.81 0.43 3.04
C ALA A 59 -5.94 -0.33 3.78
N VAL A 60 -5.91 -0.38 5.11
CA VAL A 60 -6.99 -0.97 5.92
C VAL A 60 -8.33 -0.26 5.66
N ARG A 61 -8.32 1.08 5.58
CA ARG A 61 -9.52 1.87 5.25
C ARG A 61 -10.01 1.55 3.85
N TYR A 62 -9.12 1.52 2.85
CA TYR A 62 -9.48 1.20 1.47
C TYR A 62 -10.13 -0.18 1.37
N PHE A 63 -9.45 -1.25 1.80
CA PHE A 63 -10.01 -2.61 1.73
C PHE A 63 -11.21 -2.84 2.66
N GLY A 64 -11.42 -1.97 3.65
CA GLY A 64 -12.58 -2.00 4.54
C GLY A 64 -13.86 -1.43 3.94
N VAL A 65 -13.75 -0.63 2.88
CA VAL A 65 -14.91 0.00 2.22
C VAL A 65 -15.43 -0.93 1.12
N SER A 66 -16.73 -1.25 1.16
CA SER A 66 -17.36 -2.14 0.17
C SER A 66 -17.66 -1.48 -1.19
N VAL A 67 -17.66 -0.15 -1.23
CA VAL A 67 -17.94 0.67 -2.43
C VAL A 67 -16.83 1.69 -2.56
N HIS A 68 -15.86 1.44 -3.42
CA HIS A 68 -14.82 2.41 -3.71
C HIS A 68 -15.43 3.53 -4.57
N PRO A 69 -15.24 4.82 -4.20
CA PRO A 69 -15.71 5.91 -5.04
C PRO A 69 -14.99 5.85 -6.39
N SER A 70 -15.76 5.62 -7.46
CA SER A 70 -15.33 5.83 -8.85
C SER A 70 -15.24 7.35 -9.07
N SER A 71 -14.17 7.96 -8.60
CA SER A 71 -13.95 9.39 -8.79
C SER A 71 -13.37 9.62 -10.18
N ARG A 72 -14.22 9.93 -11.17
CA ARG A 72 -13.78 10.83 -12.24
C ARG A 72 -13.43 12.15 -11.56
N LEU A 73 -12.16 12.51 -11.53
CA LEU A 73 -11.74 13.83 -11.09
C LEU A 73 -12.18 14.84 -12.15
N PRO A 74 -13.07 15.80 -11.84
CA PRO A 74 -13.37 16.86 -12.78
C PRO A 74 -12.13 17.76 -12.88
N ASN A 75 -11.64 17.98 -14.10
CA ASN A 75 -10.64 18.98 -14.45
C ASN A 75 -9.16 18.64 -14.19
N ASP A 76 -8.75 17.37 -14.33
CA ASP A 76 -7.34 16.99 -14.25
C ASP A 76 -6.66 17.23 -15.61
N THR A 77 -5.81 18.26 -15.71
CA THR A 77 -5.04 18.55 -16.94
C THR A 77 -3.68 17.81 -16.96
N PHE A 78 -3.40 17.03 -15.90
CA PHE A 78 -2.19 16.25 -15.68
C PHE A 78 -2.47 14.73 -15.62
N GLU A 79 -3.49 14.27 -16.36
CA GLU A 79 -4.06 12.89 -16.36
C GLU A 79 -3.03 11.76 -16.53
N HIS A 80 -1.81 12.05 -16.98
CA HIS A 80 -0.75 11.07 -17.21
C HIS A 80 0.25 10.92 -16.05
N TRP A 81 0.26 11.83 -15.07
CA TRP A 81 1.26 11.87 -14.00
C TRP A 81 0.72 11.53 -12.62
N TYR A 82 -0.61 11.64 -12.44
CA TYR A 82 -1.30 11.35 -11.19
C TYR A 82 -2.16 10.10 -11.37
N GLN A 83 -1.77 9.01 -10.71
CA GLN A 83 -2.62 7.84 -10.51
C GLN A 83 -2.64 7.53 -9.03
N ARG A 84 -3.84 7.37 -8.46
CA ARG A 84 -3.96 7.02 -7.04
C ARG A 84 -3.33 5.64 -6.85
N TRP A 85 -2.68 5.43 -5.71
CA TRP A 85 -1.99 4.17 -5.43
C TRP A 85 -2.88 2.93 -5.60
N PHE A 86 -4.16 3.06 -5.28
CA PHE A 86 -5.10 1.95 -5.37
C PHE A 86 -5.54 1.61 -6.81
N GLU A 87 -5.41 2.56 -7.74
CA GLU A 87 -5.69 2.33 -9.17
C GLU A 87 -4.60 1.49 -9.82
N ARG A 88 -3.41 1.48 -9.22
CA ARG A 88 -2.25 0.67 -9.62
C ARG A 88 -2.28 -0.74 -9.03
N LEU A 89 -3.30 -1.10 -8.26
CA LEU A 89 -3.40 -2.43 -7.67
C LEU A 89 -3.61 -3.49 -8.76
N PRO A 90 -2.99 -4.67 -8.64
CA PRO A 90 -3.19 -5.77 -9.57
C PRO A 90 -4.67 -6.13 -9.73
N ALA A 91 -5.07 -6.40 -10.97
CA ALA A 91 -6.42 -6.88 -11.27
C ALA A 91 -6.75 -8.15 -10.45
N GLY A 92 -7.94 -8.17 -9.84
CA GLY A 92 -8.41 -9.28 -9.02
C GLY A 92 -7.97 -9.24 -7.55
N LEU A 93 -7.18 -8.25 -7.13
CA LEU A 93 -6.84 -8.01 -5.72
C LEU A 93 -8.04 -7.45 -4.93
N THR A 94 -8.93 -6.71 -5.60
CA THR A 94 -10.17 -6.14 -5.07
C THR A 94 -11.37 -7.11 -5.09
N ALA A 95 -11.19 -8.34 -5.58
CA ALA A 95 -12.25 -9.34 -5.55
C ALA A 95 -12.61 -9.70 -4.09
N ARG A 96 -13.88 -9.57 -3.72
CA ARG A 96 -14.36 -9.68 -2.32
C ARG A 96 -13.73 -10.79 -1.46
N PRO A 97 -13.66 -12.07 -1.88
CA PRO A 97 -13.08 -13.11 -1.02
C PRO A 97 -11.58 -12.92 -0.77
N LYS A 98 -10.83 -12.32 -1.71
CA LYS A 98 -9.41 -11.97 -1.51
C LYS A 98 -9.26 -10.69 -0.72
N ALA A 99 -10.06 -9.66 -1.02
CA ALA A 99 -10.05 -8.39 -0.31
C ALA A 99 -10.31 -8.57 1.20
N GLU A 100 -11.25 -9.44 1.58
CA GLU A 100 -11.50 -9.75 3.00
C GLU A 100 -10.31 -10.44 3.69
N ARG A 101 -9.62 -11.34 2.98
CA ARG A 101 -8.41 -12.00 3.51
C ARG A 101 -7.26 -11.00 3.69
N ILE A 102 -7.06 -10.14 2.69
CA ILE A 102 -6.08 -9.06 2.74
C ILE A 102 -6.42 -8.10 3.88
N LEU A 103 -7.68 -7.68 4.03
CA LEU A 103 -8.12 -6.82 5.13
C LEU A 103 -7.82 -7.44 6.50
N ARG A 104 -8.08 -8.74 6.66
CA ARG A 104 -7.74 -9.46 7.91
C ARG A 104 -6.23 -9.49 8.15
N ALA A 105 -5.43 -9.71 7.11
CA ALA A 105 -3.96 -9.68 7.20
C ALA A 105 -3.45 -8.29 7.60
N LEU A 106 -3.92 -7.23 6.93
CA LEU A 106 -3.54 -5.84 7.20
C LEU A 106 -3.93 -5.41 8.63
N ARG A 107 -5.12 -5.80 9.10
CA ARG A 107 -5.55 -5.53 10.49
C ARG A 107 -4.67 -6.23 11.53
N ARG A 108 -4.23 -7.47 11.24
CA ARG A 108 -3.30 -8.20 12.11
C ARG A 108 -1.93 -7.53 12.13
N ALA A 109 -1.40 -7.18 10.96
CA ALA A 109 -0.12 -6.49 10.82
C ALA A 109 -0.15 -5.13 11.56
N ARG A 110 -1.23 -4.36 11.40
CA ARG A 110 -1.40 -3.07 12.10
C ARG A 110 -1.33 -3.24 13.62
N ARG A 111 -2.03 -4.23 14.17
CA ARG A 111 -1.97 -4.52 15.61
C ARG A 111 -0.56 -4.91 16.05
N ALA A 112 0.16 -5.68 15.24
CA ALA A 112 1.51 -6.11 15.56
C ALA A 112 2.54 -4.97 15.51
N PHE A 113 2.37 -4.01 14.60
CA PHE A 113 3.31 -2.89 14.42
C PHE A 113 3.03 -1.68 15.32
N THR A 114 1.83 -1.59 15.90
CA THR A 114 1.47 -0.54 16.87
C THR A 114 1.63 -0.99 18.32
N SER A 115 1.90 -2.28 18.56
CA SER A 115 2.00 -2.86 19.91
C SER A 115 3.40 -2.82 20.50
#